data_AF-A0A109N1V6-F1
#
_entry.id   AF-A0A109N1V6-F1
#
_cell.length_a   1.000
_cell.length_b   1.000
_cell.length_c   1.000
_cell.angle_alpha   90.00
_cell.angle_beta   90.00
_cell.angle_gamma   90.00
#
_symmetry.space_group_name_H-M   'P 1'
#
loop_
_entity.id
_entity.type
_entity.pdbx_description
1 polymer ?
#
loop_
_entity_poly.entity_id
_entity_poly.type
_entity_poly.pdbx_seq_one_letter_code
_entity_poly.pdbx_strand_id
1 'polypeptide(L)'
;MSDDEMDYNELMQGKGFIYLEEIFEPKENSLRLLINRSRLNNDLPMVQLEFESYISYSVIDECFSYSIDNSEISKGELFRIYTKSRYSDLTKLATNEREDICPSENTFIISFPA
;
A
#
# COMPACT_ATOMS: atom_id res chain seq x y z
N MET A 1 -4.57 -19.89 -19.03
CA MET A 1 -4.22 -18.54 -18.57
C MET A 1 -5.21 -18.24 -17.49
N SER A 2 -4.76 -18.17 -16.24
CA SER A 2 -5.60 -17.99 -15.05
C SER A 2 -6.03 -16.53 -14.95
N ASP A 3 -7.33 -16.28 -14.85
CA ASP A 3 -7.99 -14.97 -14.80
C ASP A 3 -7.94 -14.29 -13.40
N ASP A 4 -7.04 -14.74 -12.51
CA ASP A 4 -7.06 -14.37 -11.08
C ASP A 4 -6.20 -13.15 -10.70
N GLU A 5 -5.65 -12.43 -11.69
CA GLU A 5 -4.83 -11.24 -11.48
C GLU A 5 -5.68 -9.97 -11.58
N MET A 6 -5.75 -9.21 -10.49
CA MET A 6 -6.55 -7.98 -10.46
C MET A 6 -5.88 -6.88 -11.31
N ASP A 7 -6.64 -6.26 -12.22
CA ASP A 7 -6.17 -5.13 -13.01
C ASP A 7 -5.85 -3.93 -12.12
N TYR A 8 -4.71 -3.28 -12.38
CA TYR A 8 -4.26 -2.11 -11.62
C TYR A 8 -5.30 -0.97 -11.61
N ASN A 9 -6.01 -0.72 -12.72
CA ASN A 9 -7.00 0.35 -12.75
C ASN A 9 -8.21 0.00 -11.89
N GLU A 10 -8.60 -1.27 -11.87
CA GLU A 10 -9.69 -1.74 -11.02
C GLU A 10 -9.33 -1.58 -9.53
N LEU A 11 -8.08 -1.87 -9.16
CA LEU A 11 -7.56 -1.66 -7.81
C LEU A 11 -7.57 -0.16 -7.42
N MET A 12 -7.11 0.71 -8.32
CA MET A 12 -6.99 2.15 -8.03
C MET A 12 -8.33 2.90 -8.06
N GLN A 13 -9.31 2.45 -8.84
CA GLN A 13 -10.62 3.08 -8.97
C GLN A 13 -11.71 2.40 -8.14
N GLY A 14 -11.43 1.21 -7.59
CA GLY A 14 -12.35 0.46 -6.75
C GLY A 14 -12.86 1.29 -5.58
N LYS A 15 -14.05 0.95 -5.08
CA LYS A 15 -14.66 1.58 -3.89
C LYS A 15 -15.04 0.51 -2.89
N GLY A 16 -15.13 0.89 -1.61
CA GLY A 16 -15.47 -0.02 -0.52
C GLY A 16 -14.23 -0.36 0.30
N PHE A 17 -14.16 -1.61 0.77
CA PHE A 17 -13.11 -2.09 1.67
C PHE A 17 -12.41 -3.30 1.06
N ILE A 18 -11.12 -3.43 1.35
CA ILE A 18 -10.37 -4.66 1.12
C ILE A 18 -9.73 -5.12 2.42
N TYR A 19 -9.60 -6.43 2.56
CA TYR A 19 -8.98 -7.08 3.69
C TYR A 19 -7.68 -7.69 3.22
N LEU A 20 -6.58 -7.38 3.90
CA LEU A 20 -5.31 -8.07 3.68
C LEU A 20 -5.39 -9.42 4.39
N GLU A 21 -5.36 -10.51 3.63
CA GLU A 21 -5.36 -11.88 4.16
C GLU A 21 -3.93 -12.36 4.41
N GLU A 22 -3.05 -12.20 3.42
CA GLU A 22 -1.67 -12.63 3.50
C GLU A 22 -0.72 -11.65 2.80
N ILE A 23 0.49 -11.54 3.33
CA ILE A 23 1.63 -10.88 2.69
C ILE A 23 2.82 -11.83 2.72
N PHE A 24 3.49 -11.99 1.59
CA PHE A 24 4.71 -12.78 1.52
C PHE A 24 5.64 -12.31 0.39
N GLU A 25 6.91 -12.70 0.52
CA GLU A 25 7.98 -12.34 -0.40
C GLU A 25 8.29 -13.56 -1.30
N PRO A 26 7.73 -13.63 -2.52
CA PRO A 26 8.03 -14.75 -3.41
C PRO A 26 9.49 -14.75 -3.88
N LYS A 27 10.13 -13.56 -3.94
CA LYS A 27 11.51 -13.31 -4.37
C LYS A 27 12.02 -12.00 -3.75
N GLU A 28 13.33 -11.75 -3.85
CA GLU A 28 13.89 -10.43 -3.55
C GLU A 28 13.17 -9.32 -4.34
N ASN A 29 12.92 -8.19 -3.67
CA ASN A 29 12.25 -7.01 -4.23
C ASN A 29 10.87 -7.28 -4.83
N SER A 30 10.19 -8.32 -4.36
CA SER A 30 8.83 -8.65 -4.77
C SER A 30 7.98 -8.89 -3.55
N LEU A 31 6.82 -8.23 -3.50
CA LEU A 31 5.79 -8.47 -2.51
C LEU A 31 4.54 -8.98 -3.18
N ARG A 32 3.94 -10.00 -2.58
CA ARG A 32 2.65 -10.52 -3.01
C ARG A 32 1.65 -10.35 -1.88
N LEU A 33 0.54 -9.71 -2.22
CA LEU A 33 -0.55 -9.39 -1.32
C LEU A 33 -1.75 -10.20 -1.74
N LEU A 34 -2.23 -11.04 -0.83
CA LEU A 34 -3.50 -11.72 -0.97
C LEU A 34 -4.55 -10.86 -0.30
N ILE A 35 -5.48 -10.33 -1.10
CA ILE A 35 -6.50 -9.40 -0.62
C ILE A 35 -7.89 -9.97 -0.88
N ASN A 36 -8.82 -9.70 0.03
CA ASN A 36 -10.22 -10.06 -0.10
C ASN A 36 -11.09 -8.81 -0.24
N ARG A 37 -12.12 -8.85 -1.10
CA ARG A 37 -13.13 -7.79 -1.25
C ARG A 37 -14.34 -7.95 -0.35
N SER A 38 -14.55 -9.13 0.23
CA SER A 38 -15.68 -9.41 1.11
C SER A 38 -15.36 -10.55 2.06
N ARG A 39 -15.65 -10.37 3.35
CA ARG A 39 -15.51 -11.42 4.37
C ARG A 39 -16.37 -12.68 4.10
N LEU A 40 -17.27 -12.61 3.14
CA LEU A 40 -18.18 -13.70 2.77
C LEU A 40 -17.82 -14.38 1.45
N ASN A 41 -16.86 -13.83 0.69
CA ASN A 41 -16.49 -14.36 -0.61
C ASN A 41 -15.06 -14.93 -0.57
N ASN A 42 -14.86 -16.09 -1.18
CA ASN A 42 -13.58 -16.79 -1.19
C ASN A 42 -12.76 -16.53 -2.47
N ASP A 43 -13.29 -15.70 -3.39
CA ASP A 43 -12.49 -15.19 -4.50
C ASP A 43 -11.53 -14.13 -3.97
N LEU A 44 -10.28 -14.59 -3.76
CA LEU A 44 -9.18 -13.79 -3.27
C LEU A 44 -8.34 -13.30 -4.45
N PRO A 45 -8.52 -12.04 -4.89
CA PRO A 45 -7.62 -11.48 -5.86
C PRO A 45 -6.21 -11.35 -5.29
N MET A 46 -5.24 -11.63 -6.15
CA MET A 46 -3.82 -11.54 -5.82
C MET A 46 -3.22 -10.32 -6.50
N VAL A 47 -2.51 -9.49 -5.73
CA VAL A 47 -1.77 -8.33 -6.24
C VAL A 47 -0.28 -8.58 -6.02
N GLN A 48 0.51 -8.46 -7.08
CA GLN A 48 1.96 -8.53 -7.00
C GLN A 48 2.56 -7.15 -7.26
N LEU A 49 3.46 -6.76 -6.36
CA LEU A 49 4.26 -5.54 -6.47
C LEU A 49 5.71 -5.96 -6.71
N GLU A 50 6.31 -5.40 -7.76
CA GLU A 50 7.72 -5.60 -8.09
C GLU A 50 8.46 -4.28 -7.96
N PHE A 51 9.63 -4.33 -7.34
CA PHE A 51 10.44 -3.15 -7.05
C PHE A 51 11.82 -3.30 -7.72
N GLU A 52 12.34 -2.18 -8.24
CA GLU A 52 13.67 -2.14 -8.84
C GLU A 52 14.81 -2.20 -7.80
N SER A 53 14.48 -1.96 -6.52
CA SER A 53 15.44 -1.86 -5.42
C SER A 53 14.93 -2.56 -4.16
N TYR A 54 15.82 -2.72 -3.19
CA TYR A 54 15.49 -3.29 -1.88
C TYR A 54 14.42 -2.47 -1.18
N ILE A 55 13.44 -3.18 -0.60
CA ILE A 55 12.32 -2.58 0.10
C ILE A 55 12.21 -3.11 1.52
N SER A 56 11.71 -2.24 2.39
CA SER A 56 11.18 -2.59 3.71
C SER A 56 9.72 -2.21 3.78
N TYR A 57 8.89 -3.05 4.40
CA TYR A 57 7.47 -2.77 4.62
C TYR A 57 7.10 -3.00 6.08
N SER A 58 5.97 -2.41 6.47
CA SER A 58 5.37 -2.55 7.79
C SER A 58 3.85 -2.62 7.64
N VAL A 59 3.22 -3.58 8.32
CA VAL A 59 1.77 -3.66 8.40
C VAL A 59 1.35 -3.02 9.71
N ILE A 60 0.60 -1.92 9.61
CA ILE A 60 0.23 -1.08 10.73
C ILE A 60 -1.30 -0.99 10.76
N ASP A 61 -1.90 -1.23 11.94
CA ASP A 61 -3.33 -0.99 12.16
C ASP A 61 -3.55 0.51 12.38
N GLU A 62 -3.40 1.27 11.31
CA GLU A 62 -3.56 2.72 11.33
C GLU A 62 -4.92 3.09 10.76
N CYS A 63 -5.89 3.31 11.66
CA CYS A 63 -7.17 3.95 11.33
C CYS A 63 -7.02 5.48 11.18
N PHE A 64 -5.89 5.95 10.63
CA PHE A 64 -5.57 7.37 10.46
C PHE A 64 -5.86 7.85 9.03
N SER A 65 -6.96 7.43 8.40
CA SER A 65 -7.47 8.16 7.22
C SER A 65 -8.14 9.46 7.68
N TYR A 66 -7.39 10.33 8.35
CA TYR A 66 -7.87 11.62 8.83
C TYR A 66 -7.73 12.64 7.71
N SER A 67 -8.57 12.51 6.68
CA SER A 67 -8.67 13.46 5.55
C SER A 67 -9.34 14.79 5.95
N ILE A 68 -9.68 14.97 7.22
CA ILE A 68 -10.39 16.15 7.76
C ILE A 68 -9.67 17.47 7.48
N ASP A 69 -8.34 17.47 7.44
CA ASP A 69 -7.54 18.68 7.22
C ASP A 69 -6.94 18.79 5.82
N ASN A 70 -7.22 17.83 4.92
CA ASN A 70 -6.63 17.73 3.58
C ASN A 70 -5.08 17.80 3.57
N SER A 71 -4.42 17.43 4.67
CA SER A 71 -2.95 17.49 4.79
C SER A 71 -2.24 16.37 4.03
N GLU A 72 -2.95 15.25 3.79
CA GLU A 72 -2.45 14.07 3.11
C GLU A 72 -2.81 14.09 1.63
N ILE A 73 -1.86 13.71 0.79
CA ILE A 73 -2.01 13.67 -0.67
C ILE A 73 -1.77 12.23 -1.11
N SER A 74 -2.79 11.63 -1.73
CA SER A 74 -2.72 10.28 -2.28
C SER A 74 -3.39 10.17 -3.65
N LYS A 75 -3.03 9.14 -4.39
CA LYS A 75 -3.74 8.68 -5.59
C LYS A 75 -4.41 7.34 -5.33
N GLY A 76 -5.60 7.15 -5.90
CA GLY A 76 -6.40 5.93 -5.78
C GLY A 76 -7.48 6.01 -4.69
N GLU A 77 -8.39 5.04 -4.70
CA GLU A 77 -9.58 5.00 -3.86
C GLU A 77 -9.54 3.83 -2.87
N LEU A 78 -9.74 2.59 -3.36
CA LEU A 78 -9.65 1.34 -2.59
C LEU A 78 -8.22 0.98 -2.21
N PHE A 79 -7.28 1.36 -3.06
CA PHE A 79 -5.85 1.23 -2.83
C PHE A 79 -5.21 2.59 -3.04
N ARG A 80 -4.45 3.06 -2.06
CA ARG A 80 -3.95 4.43 -2.04
C ARG A 80 -2.44 4.48 -2.01
N ILE A 81 -1.87 5.30 -2.88
CA ILE A 81 -0.44 5.62 -2.91
C ILE A 81 -0.28 7.05 -2.43
N TYR A 82 0.38 7.25 -1.28
CA TYR A 82 0.60 8.59 -0.73
C TYR A 82 1.90 9.19 -1.23
N THR A 83 1.83 10.45 -1.66
CA THR A 83 3.00 11.29 -1.93
C THR A 83 3.28 12.25 -0.78
N LYS A 84 2.30 12.46 0.11
CA LYS A 84 2.45 13.19 1.37
C LYS A 84 1.56 12.57 2.44
N SER A 85 2.14 12.20 3.57
CA SER A 85 1.40 11.71 4.74
C SER A 85 2.18 12.00 6.02
N ARG A 86 1.45 12.06 7.16
CA ARG A 86 2.08 12.16 8.48
C ARG A 86 3.01 11.00 8.79
N TYR A 87 2.67 9.80 8.29
CA TYR A 87 3.54 8.64 8.43
C TYR A 87 4.88 8.84 7.69
N SER A 88 4.85 9.40 6.47
CA SER A 88 6.08 9.76 5.75
C SER A 88 6.91 10.78 6.53
N ASP A 89 6.26 11.80 7.10
CA ASP A 89 6.92 12.82 7.92
C ASP A 89 7.55 12.21 9.19
N LEU A 90 6.83 11.31 9.88
CA LEU A 90 7.34 10.56 11.02
C LEU A 90 8.54 9.69 10.64
N THR A 91 8.47 9.00 9.51
CA THR A 91 9.57 8.14 9.02
C THR A 91 10.80 8.98 8.72
N LYS A 92 10.64 10.13 8.06
CA LYS A 92 11.74 11.07 7.79
C LYS A 92 12.34 11.62 9.09
N LEU A 93 11.52 12.01 10.06
CA LEU A 93 11.99 12.48 11.35
C LEU A 93 12.75 11.39 12.10
N ALA A 94 12.22 10.15 12.11
CA ALA A 94 12.85 9.00 12.77
C ALA A 94 14.20 8.62 12.14
N THR A 95 14.38 8.87 10.84
CA THR A 95 15.65 8.67 10.14
C THR A 95 16.55 9.91 10.14
N ASN A 96 16.21 10.96 10.90
CA ASN A 96 16.91 12.26 10.91
C ASN A 96 17.07 12.88 9.51
N GLU A 97 16.05 12.74 8.66
CA GLU A 97 16.01 13.30 7.29
C GLU A 97 17.19 12.86 6.41
N ARG A 98 17.72 11.67 6.70
CA ARG A 98 18.80 11.06 5.94
C ARG A 98 18.29 10.58 4.59
N GLU A 99 18.53 11.38 3.55
CA GLU A 99 18.14 11.11 2.16
C GLU A 99 18.74 9.79 1.62
N ASP A 100 19.87 9.33 2.16
CA ASP A 100 20.49 8.06 1.83
C ASP A 100 19.75 6.84 2.40
N ILE A 101 18.91 7.04 3.41
CA ILE A 101 18.14 5.99 4.10
C ILE A 101 16.67 6.03 3.69
N CYS A 102 16.11 7.23 3.52
CA CYS A 102 14.73 7.45 3.12
C CYS A 102 14.68 8.51 2.00
N PRO A 103 15.09 8.14 0.77
CA PRO A 103 15.05 9.08 -0.34
C PRO A 103 13.61 9.52 -0.60
N SER A 104 13.42 10.82 -0.62
CA SER A 104 12.13 11.48 -0.83
C SER A 104 11.47 11.10 -2.16
N GLU A 105 12.25 10.63 -3.12
CA GLU A 105 11.77 10.21 -4.45
C GLU A 105 11.27 8.75 -4.51
N ASN A 106 11.57 7.90 -3.51
CA ASN A 106 11.30 6.45 -3.56
C ASN A 106 10.40 5.91 -2.43
N THR A 107 9.79 6.79 -1.63
CA THR A 107 8.89 6.34 -0.55
C THR A 107 7.46 6.17 -1.07
N PHE A 108 7.01 4.93 -1.21
CA PHE A 108 5.62 4.61 -1.51
C PHE A 108 4.92 4.09 -0.25
N ILE A 109 3.92 4.82 0.23
CA ILE A 109 3.06 4.33 1.32
C ILE A 109 1.77 3.84 0.70
N ILE A 110 1.48 2.57 0.95
CA ILE A 110 0.29 1.88 0.50
C ILE A 110 -0.61 1.71 1.71
N SER A 111 -1.81 2.30 1.69
CA SER A 111 -2.81 2.10 2.73
C SER A 111 -4.10 1.49 2.17
N PHE A 112 -4.77 0.76 3.04
CA PHE A 112 -6.08 0.14 2.79
C PHE A 112 -7.14 0.94 3.56
N PRO A 113 -8.26 1.33 2.94
CA PRO A 113 -9.35 2.00 3.63
C PRO A 113 -9.99 1.04 4.65
N ALA A 114 -10.21 1.55 5.87
CA ALA A 114 -10.94 0.89 6.95
C ALA A 114 -12.45 0.92 6.71
#